data_AF-A0A392U338-F1
#
_entry.id   AF-A0A392U338-F1
#
_cell.length_a   1.000
_cell.length_b   1.000
_cell.length_c   1.000
_cell.angle_alpha   90.00
_cell.angle_beta   90.00
_cell.angle_gamma   90.00
#
_symmetry.space_group_name_H-M   'P 1'
#
loop_
_entity.id
_entity.type
_entity.pdbx_description
1 polymer ?
#
loop_
_entity_poly.entity_id
_entity_poly.type
_entity_poly.pdbx_seq_one_letter_code
_entity_poly.pdbx_strand_id
1 'polypeptide(L)' 'MNMEGGKVISPPLLTDSNYDYWKSRMMAFLKSIDSRTWKAVLKGWDHPKIKDANGVDTAELKPEE' A
#
# COMPACT_ATOMS: atom_id res chain seq x y z
N MET A 1 -2.76 15.43 25.37
CA MET A 1 -2.40 15.76 23.97
C MET A 1 -1.13 14.99 23.65
N ASN A 2 -1.25 13.84 23.00
CA ASN A 2 -0.09 13.01 22.67
C ASN A 2 0.54 13.55 21.39
N MET A 3 1.77 14.06 21.51
CA MET A 3 2.59 14.48 20.38
C MET A 3 3.03 13.24 19.61
N GLU A 4 2.30 12.87 18.55
CA GLU A 4 2.81 11.97 17.51
C GLU A 4 3.75 12.75 16.58
N GLY A 5 4.83 13.28 17.17
CA GLY A 5 5.98 13.79 16.45
C GLY A 5 6.95 12.63 16.18
N GLY A 6 7.20 12.34 14.90
CA GLY A 6 8.43 11.65 14.50
C GLY A 6 8.34 10.18 14.15
N LYS A 7 7.36 9.76 13.33
CA LYS A 7 7.56 8.57 12.48
C LYS A 7 6.59 8.62 11.32
N VAL A 8 7.10 8.79 10.09
CA VAL A 8 6.34 8.53 8.84
C VAL A 8 6.04 7.02 8.70
N ILE A 9 6.14 6.25 9.78
CA ILE A 9 6.18 4.79 9.79
C ILE A 9 4.89 4.21 10.39
N SER A 10 3.99 5.04 10.95
CA SER A 10 2.69 4.59 11.44
C SER A 10 1.56 5.38 10.80
N PRO A 11 0.62 4.74 10.08
CA PRO A 11 -0.56 5.43 9.58
C PRO A 11 -1.48 5.81 10.75
N PRO A 12 -2.23 6.92 10.63
CA PRO A 12 -3.23 7.28 11.63
C PRO A 12 -4.38 6.27 11.64
N LEU A 13 -5.03 6.13 12.79
CA LEU A 13 -6.28 5.37 12.91
C LEU A 13 -7.42 6.12 12.21
N LEU A 14 -8.24 5.41 11.45
CA LEU A 14 -9.46 5.97 10.86
C LEU A 14 -10.54 6.07 11.94
N THR A 15 -11.12 7.26 12.09
CA THR A 15 -12.28 7.53 12.95
C THR A 15 -13.36 8.25 12.15
N ASP A 16 -14.56 8.36 12.70
CA ASP A 16 -15.71 8.94 12.00
C ASP A 16 -15.55 10.44 11.67
N SER A 17 -14.64 11.14 12.35
CA SER A 17 -14.45 12.59 12.25
C SER A 17 -13.14 13.03 11.58
N ASN A 18 -12.24 12.10 11.24
CA ASN A 18 -10.88 12.45 10.82
C ASN A 18 -10.54 12.07 9.37
N TYR A 19 -11.54 11.71 8.55
CA TYR A 19 -11.33 11.12 7.23
C TYR A 19 -10.35 11.91 6.33
N ASP A 20 -10.47 13.23 6.24
CA ASP A 20 -9.60 14.04 5.37
C ASP A 20 -8.13 14.04 5.82
N TYR A 21 -7.91 14.11 7.14
CA TYR A 21 -6.59 14.00 7.75
C TYR A 21 -6.03 12.58 7.57
N TRP A 22 -6.84 11.57 7.88
CA TRP A 22 -6.50 10.17 7.72
C TRP A 22 -6.09 9.86 6.28
N LYS A 23 -6.90 10.28 5.31
CA LYS A 23 -6.68 10.06 3.88
C LYS A 23 -5.36 10.67 3.42
N SER A 24 -5.09 11.93 3.80
CA SER A 24 -3.86 12.63 3.42
C SER A 24 -2.61 11.94 3.99
N ARG A 25 -2.67 11.50 5.25
CA ARG A 25 -1.56 10.80 5.91
C ARG A 25 -1.36 9.38 5.39
N MET A 26 -2.44 8.64 5.16
CA MET A 26 -2.39 7.29 4.58
C MET A 26 -1.81 7.31 3.17
N MET A 27 -2.21 8.29 2.35
CA MET A 27 -1.65 8.50 1.02
C MET A 27 -0.15 8.78 1.07
N ALA A 28 0.31 9.64 1.99
CA ALA A 28 1.73 9.92 2.19
C ALA A 28 2.49 8.68 2.68
N PHE A 29 1.92 7.94 3.63
CA PHE A 29 2.47 6.69 4.17
C PHE A 29 2.70 5.65 3.07
N LEU A 30 1.65 5.32 2.29
CA LEU A 30 1.74 4.33 1.21
C LEU A 30 2.75 4.73 0.13
N LYS A 31 2.81 6.02 -0.23
CA LYS A 31 3.80 6.54 -1.18
C LYS A 31 5.23 6.46 -0.65
N SER A 32 5.43 6.54 0.67
CA SER A 32 6.74 6.41 1.31
C SER A 32 7.24 4.97 1.36
N ILE A 33 6.34 3.97 1.37
CA ILE A 33 6.70 2.54 1.27
C ILE A 33 7.20 2.25 -0.14
N ASP A 34 6.32 2.44 -1.14
CA ASP A 34 6.67 2.29 -2.54
C ASP A 34 5.59 2.92 -3.44
N SER A 35 6.03 3.48 -4.57
CA SER A 35 5.13 4.09 -5.55
C SER A 35 4.16 3.09 -6.18
N ARG A 36 4.52 1.79 -6.25
CA ARG A 36 3.64 0.73 -6.76
C ARG A 36 2.59 0.35 -5.73
N THR A 37 2.89 0.43 -4.44
CA THR A 37 1.90 0.22 -3.36
C THR A 37 0.74 1.20 -3.48
N TRP A 38 1.01 2.50 -3.64
CA TRP A 38 -0.07 3.48 -3.87
C TRP A 38 -0.84 3.24 -5.18
N LYS A 39 -0.13 2.85 -6.26
CA LYS A 39 -0.77 2.52 -7.54
C LYS A 39 -1.70 1.30 -7.42
N ALA A 40 -1.33 0.28 -6.64
CA ALA A 40 -2.16 -0.89 -6.40
C ALA A 40 -3.45 -0.53 -5.66
N VAL A 41 -3.39 0.40 -4.70
CA VAL A 41 -4.60 0.91 -4.04
C VAL A 41 -5.53 1.64 -5.01
N LEU A 42 -4.97 2.44 -5.93
CA LEU A 42 -5.77 3.20 -6.90
C LEU A 42 -6.35 2.35 -8.04
N LYS A 43 -5.59 1.39 -8.55
CA LYS A 43 -5.96 0.60 -9.75
C LYS A 43 -6.55 -0.77 -9.43
N GLY A 44 -6.55 -1.16 -8.16
CA GLY A 44 -6.70 -2.55 -7.76
C GLY A 44 -5.34 -3.25 -7.79
N TRP A 45 -5.08 -4.06 -6.78
CA TRP A 45 -3.93 -4.95 -6.76
C TRP A 45 -4.23 -6.15 -7.66
N ASP A 46 -3.25 -6.53 -8.48
CA ASP A 46 -3.28 -7.74 -9.30
C ASP A 46 -2.33 -8.77 -8.70
N HIS A 47 -2.80 -10.02 -8.58
CA HIS A 47 -2.03 -11.07 -7.94
C HIS A 47 -0.83 -11.45 -8.82
N PRO A 48 0.41 -11.35 -8.32
CA PRO A 48 1.59 -11.62 -9.13
C PRO A 48 1.61 -13.09 -9.57
N LYS A 49 1.86 -13.33 -10.86
CA LYS A 49 1.93 -14.67 -11.44
C LYS A 49 3.36 -15.18 -11.46
N ILE A 50 3.52 -16.50 -11.47
CA ILE A 50 4.83 -17.13 -11.67
C ILE A 50 5.30 -16.79 -13.09
N LYS A 51 6.58 -16.49 -13.25
CA LYS A 51 7.17 -16.24 -14.56
C LYS A 51 7.91 -17.47 -15.06
N ASP A 52 7.72 -17.80 -16.33
CA ASP A 52 8.49 -18.86 -16.98
C ASP A 52 9.95 -18.44 -17.24
N ALA A 53 10.75 -19.35 -17.80
CA ALA A 53 12.16 -19.09 -18.13
C ALA A 53 12.36 -17.94 -19.14
N ASN A 54 11.31 -17.55 -19.87
CA ASN A 54 11.32 -16.46 -20.84
C ASN A 54 10.75 -15.14 -20.25
N GLY A 55 10.34 -15.15 -18.97
CA GLY A 55 9.81 -13.98 -18.26
C GLY A 55 8.32 -13.72 -18.52
N VAL A 56 7.59 -14.66 -19.12
CA VAL A 56 6.15 -14.57 -19.39
C VAL A 56 5.36 -15.05 -18.18
N ASP A 57 4.29 -14.33 -17.84
CA ASP A 57 3.39 -14.70 -16.74
C ASP A 57 2.65 -16.01 -17.08
N THR A 58 2.74 -17.00 -16.19
CA THR A 58 1.98 -18.26 -16.30
C THR A 58 0.56 -18.08 -15.75
N ALA A 59 -0.29 -19.10 -15.90
CA ALA A 59 -1.62 -19.10 -15.27
C ALA A 59 -1.54 -19.30 -13.74
N GLU A 60 -0.38 -19.67 -13.20
CA GLU A 60 -0.19 -19.96 -11.79
C GLU A 60 0.11 -18.68 -11.01
N LEU A 61 -0.62 -18.49 -9.91
CA LEU A 61 -0.40 -17.41 -8.99
C LEU A 61 0.84 -17.69 -8.13
N LYS A 62 1.65 -16.66 -7.89
CA LYS A 62 2.76 -16.76 -6.94
C LYS A 62 2.17 -16.95 -5.53
N PRO A 63 2.64 -17.91 -4.73
CA PRO A 63 2.14 -18.07 -3.36
C PRO A 63 2.42 -16.80 -2.55
N GLU A 64 1.45 -16.43 -1.71
CA GLU A 64 1.69 -15.49 -0.61
C GLU A 64 2.48 -16.25 0.47
N GLU A 65 3.50 -15.60 1.05
CA GLU A 65 4.47 -16.21 2.00
C GLU A 65 3.82 -17.05 3.11
#